data_AF-A0A382Z5V4-F1
#
_entry.id   AF-A0A382Z5V4-F1
#
_cell.length_a   1.000
_cell.length_b   1.000
_cell.length_c   1.000
_cell.angle_alpha   90.00
_cell.angle_beta   90.00
_cell.angle_gamma   90.00
#
_symmetry.space_group_name_H-M   'P 1'
#
loop_
_entity.id
_entity.type
_entity.pdbx_description
1 polymer ?
#
loop_
_entity_poly.entity_id
_entity_poly.type
_entity_poly.pdbx_seq_one_letter_code
_entity_poly.pdbx_strand_id
1 'polypeptide(L)'
;MSYCLKDEHGEELDRAGSNKPLEYLHGCGNIVPGLENALDGLKVGDKKDVTVKPEDGYGEILTDLKMELDRKAFPSDQKIAPGMR
;
A
#
# COMPACT_ATOMS: atom_id res chain seq x y z
N MET A 1 -0.63 -3.95 -15.67
CA MET A 1 0.64 -3.36 -15.19
C MET A 1 1.35 -4.34 -14.26
N SER A 2 2.68 -4.44 -14.31
CA SER A 2 3.45 -5.17 -13.30
C SER A 2 4.18 -4.17 -12.41
N TYR A 3 4.22 -4.41 -11.11
CA TYR A 3 4.90 -3.54 -10.14
C TYR A 3 5.45 -4.35 -8.96
N CYS A 4 6.37 -3.73 -8.22
CA CYS A 4 6.86 -4.19 -6.93
C CYS A 4 6.83 -2.96 -6.01
N LEU A 5 6.04 -3.01 -4.95
CA LEU A 5 5.96 -1.98 -3.92
C LEU A 5 6.94 -2.33 -2.81
N LYS A 6 7.78 -1.36 -2.45
CA LYS A 6 8.71 -1.49 -1.34
C LYS A 6 8.55 -0.34 -0.37
N ASP A 7 8.90 -0.59 0.89
CA ASP A 7 9.06 0.47 1.88
C ASP A 7 10.42 1.18 1.74
N GLU A 8 10.67 2.15 2.61
CA GLU A 8 11.92 2.93 2.65
C GLU A 8 13.15 2.07 3.02
N HIS A 9 12.94 0.91 3.62
CA HIS A 9 13.98 -0.06 3.95
C HIS A 9 14.23 -1.08 2.83
N GLY A 10 13.43 -1.02 1.76
CA GLY A 10 13.51 -1.94 0.62
C GLY A 10 12.79 -3.26 0.83
N GLU A 11 12.01 -3.40 1.90
CA GLU A 11 11.16 -4.56 2.16
C GLU A 11 10.00 -4.57 1.13
N GLU A 12 9.80 -5.70 0.46
CA GLU A 12 8.70 -5.86 -0.49
C GLU A 12 7.37 -5.98 0.27
N LEU A 13 6.48 -5.00 0.06
CA LEU A 13 5.16 -4.97 0.68
C LEU A 13 4.10 -5.64 -0.21
N ASP A 14 4.25 -5.49 -1.53
CA ASP A 14 3.29 -6.00 -2.50
C ASP A 14 3.91 -6.13 -3.90
N ARG A 15 3.32 -6.97 -4.75
CA ARG A 15 3.81 -7.24 -6.09
C ARG A 15 2.73 -7.74 -7.03
N ALA A 16 2.69 -7.18 -8.24
CA ALA A 16 2.02 -7.77 -9.39
C ALA A 16 3.04 -8.19 -10.45
N GLY A 17 3.16 -9.50 -10.68
CA GLY A 17 4.04 -10.07 -11.70
C GLY A 17 3.51 -9.89 -13.12
N SER A 18 4.32 -10.28 -14.12
CA SER A 18 3.88 -10.30 -15.53
C SER A 18 2.87 -11.40 -15.84
N ASN A 19 2.81 -12.45 -15.02
CA ASN A 19 1.86 -13.55 -15.12
C ASN A 19 0.46 -13.20 -14.59
N LYS A 20 0.38 -12.26 -13.64
CA LYS A 20 -0.87 -11.75 -13.07
C LYS A 20 -0.73 -10.23 -12.89
N PRO A 21 -0.78 -9.47 -14.00
CA PRO A 21 -0.64 -8.02 -13.95
C PRO A 21 -1.84 -7.41 -13.20
N LEU A 22 -1.59 -6.28 -12.54
CA LEU A 22 -2.66 -5.44 -12.02
C LEU A 22 -3.37 -4.76 -13.18
N GLU A 23 -4.68 -4.98 -13.27
CA GLU A 23 -5.58 -4.26 -14.16
C GLU A 23 -6.19 -3.10 -13.38
N TYR A 24 -6.11 -1.89 -13.95
CA TYR A 24 -6.69 -0.69 -13.37
C TYR A 24 -7.14 0.23 -14.50
N LEU A 25 -8.11 1.11 -14.22
CA LEU A 25 -8.55 2.14 -15.16
C LEU A 25 -7.91 3.47 -14.77
N HIS A 26 -7.09 4.00 -15.67
CA HIS A 26 -6.41 5.26 -15.46
C HIS A 26 -7.42 6.43 -15.43
N GLY A 27 -7.26 7.32 -14.44
CA GLY A 27 -8.15 8.45 -14.15
C GLY A 27 -9.35 8.10 -13.27
N CYS A 28 -9.42 6.87 -12.74
CA CYS A 28 -10.54 6.40 -11.90
C CYS A 28 -10.15 6.16 -10.43
N GLY A 29 -8.93 6.53 -10.02
CA GLY A 29 -8.50 6.44 -8.61
C GLY A 29 -8.50 5.00 -8.09
N ASN A 30 -8.18 4.03 -8.95
CA ASN A 30 -8.10 2.61 -8.56
C ASN A 30 -6.79 2.28 -7.83
N ILE A 31 -5.78 3.14 -7.98
CA ILE A 31 -4.46 3.04 -7.36
C ILE A 31 -4.11 4.37 -6.71
N VAL A 32 -3.04 4.39 -5.91
CA VAL A 32 -2.61 5.60 -5.22
C VAL A 32 -2.26 6.72 -6.23
N PRO A 33 -2.66 7.98 -5.97
CA PRO A 33 -2.48 9.09 -6.92
C PRO A 33 -1.04 9.27 -7.40
N GLY A 34 -0.05 9.12 -6.51
CA GLY A 34 1.35 9.28 -6.87
C GLY A 34 1.85 8.23 -7.86
N LEU A 35 1.30 7.01 -7.81
CA LEU A 35 1.61 5.99 -8.80
C LEU A 35 0.87 6.27 -10.11
N GLU A 36 -0.41 6.62 -10.06
CA GLU A 36 -1.20 6.95 -11.25
C GLU A 36 -0.56 8.08 -12.06
N ASN A 37 -0.23 9.19 -11.41
CA ASN A 37 0.43 10.34 -12.01
C ASN A 37 1.82 10.00 -12.58
N ALA A 38 2.54 9.07 -11.95
CA ALA A 38 3.87 8.69 -12.42
C ALA A 38 3.84 7.78 -13.65
N LEU A 39 2.70 7.12 -13.91
CA LEU A 39 2.44 6.31 -15.09
C LEU A 39 2.01 7.15 -16.29
N ASP A 40 1.59 8.40 -16.08
CA ASP A 40 1.19 9.29 -17.16
C ASP A 40 2.31 9.49 -18.19
N GLY A 41 1.94 9.34 -19.46
CA GLY A 41 2.83 9.46 -20.60
C GLY A 41 3.80 8.29 -20.80
N LEU A 42 3.83 7.29 -19.89
CA LEU A 42 4.59 6.06 -20.11
C LEU A 42 3.94 5.20 -21.19
N LYS A 43 4.78 4.49 -21.93
CA LYS A 43 4.35 3.57 -22.99
C LYS A 43 4.47 2.13 -22.52
N VAL A 44 3.79 1.23 -23.23
CA VAL A 44 3.88 -0.20 -22.98
C VAL A 44 5.34 -0.66 -23.12
N GLY A 45 5.85 -1.32 -22.08
CA GLY A 45 7.23 -1.81 -22.00
C GLY A 45 8.17 -0.90 -21.22
N ASP A 46 7.78 0.35 -20.95
CA ASP A 46 8.57 1.25 -20.12
C ASP A 46 8.66 0.72 -18.68
N LYS A 47 9.79 1.00 -18.04
CA LYS A 47 10.05 0.70 -16.63
C LYS A 47 10.55 1.95 -15.94
N LYS A 48 10.03 2.20 -14.75
CA LYS A 48 10.38 3.37 -13.97
C LYS A 48 10.26 3.05 -12.48
N ASP A 49 11.28 3.42 -11.72
CA ASP A 49 11.20 3.45 -10.27
C ASP A 49 10.64 4.80 -9.85
N VAL A 50 9.68 4.78 -8.93
CA VAL A 50 8.95 5.97 -8.49
C VAL A 50 8.92 5.94 -6.96
N THR A 51 9.33 7.04 -6.34
CA THR A 51 9.10 7.28 -4.92
C THR A 51 7.79 8.03 -4.77
N VAL A 52 6.81 7.40 -4.10
CA VAL A 52 5.52 8.00 -3.80
C VAL A 52 5.55 8.48 -2.36
N LYS A 53 5.31 9.78 -2.14
CA LYS A 53 5.20 10.33 -0.79
C LYS A 53 3.95 9.80 -0.08
N PRO A 54 3.90 9.79 1.26
CA PRO A 54 2.72 9.33 1.99
C PRO A 54 1.44 10.08 1.58
N GLU A 55 1.50 11.41 1.44
CA GLU A 55 0.38 12.27 0.99
C GLU A 55 -0.25 11.85 -0.36
N ASP A 56 0.56 11.33 -1.28
CA ASP A 56 0.13 10.85 -2.61
C ASP A 56 -0.05 9.32 -2.65
N GLY A 57 0.19 8.65 -1.51
CA GLY A 57 0.23 7.22 -1.32
C GLY A 57 -0.90 6.74 -0.42
N TYR A 58 -0.53 6.23 0.75
CA TYR A 58 -1.46 5.67 1.74
C TYR A 58 -1.82 6.66 2.86
N GLY A 59 -1.42 7.92 2.73
CA GLY A 59 -1.61 8.96 3.73
C GLY A 59 -0.52 8.99 4.79
N GLU A 60 -0.55 10.06 5.57
CA GLU A 60 0.33 10.24 6.73
C GLU A 60 -0.04 9.31 7.88
N ILE A 61 0.91 9.11 8.80
CA ILE A 61 0.63 8.38 10.04
C ILE A 61 -0.39 9.18 10.85
N LEU A 62 -1.57 8.59 11.01
CA LEU A 62 -2.63 9.14 11.87
C LEU A 62 -2.44 8.60 13.29
N THR A 63 -1.78 9.38 14.14
CA THR A 63 -1.53 9.02 15.55
C THR A 63 -2.81 8.71 16.31
N ASP A 64 -3.91 9.35 15.93
CA ASP A 64 -5.22 9.22 16.56
C ASP A 64 -5.88 7.86 16.27
N LEU A 65 -5.41 7.12 15.25
CA LEU A 65 -5.83 5.75 14.99
C LEU A 65 -5.11 4.72 15.88
N LYS A 66 -4.12 5.15 16.66
CA LYS A 66 -3.45 4.31 17.65
C LYS A 66 -4.18 4.42 18.99
N MET A 67 -4.77 3.32 19.42
CA MET A 67 -5.51 3.25 20.69
C MET A 67 -4.89 2.24 21.64
N GLU A 68 -4.83 2.63 22.91
CA GLU A 68 -4.56 1.72 24.01
C GLU A 68 -5.89 1.26 24.61
N LEU A 69 -6.11 -0.04 24.64
CA LEU A 69 -7.31 -0.66 25.21
C LEU A 69 -6.92 -1.57 26.38
N ASP A 70 -7.71 -1.55 27.44
CA ASP A 70 -7.60 -2.54 28.50
C ASP A 70 -7.85 -3.95 27.91
N ARG A 71 -7.07 -4.95 28.32
CA ARG A 71 -7.30 -6.36 27.93
C ARG A 71 -8.73 -6.80 28.18
N LYS A 72 -9.41 -6.25 29.19
CA LYS A 72 -10.83 -6.53 29.49
C LYS A 72 -11.81 -6.09 28.40
N ALA A 73 -11.41 -5.17 27.51
CA ALA A 73 -12.21 -4.79 26.35
C ALA A 73 -12.33 -5.92 25.31
N PHE A 74 -11.45 -6.92 25.39
CA PHE A 74 -11.48 -8.09 24.52
C PHE A 74 -12.07 -9.31 25.27
N PRO A 75 -12.75 -10.23 24.57
CA PRO A 75 -13.22 -11.49 25.17
C PRO A 75 -12.13 -12.22 25.96
N SER A 76 -12.47 -12.78 27.11
CA SER A 76 -11.51 -13.41 28.02
C SER A 76 -10.87 -14.68 27.44
N ASP A 77 -11.57 -15.36 26.54
CA ASP A 77 -11.15 -16.56 25.82
C ASP A 77 -10.31 -16.26 24.57
N GLN A 78 -10.29 -15.01 24.10
CA GLN A 78 -9.50 -14.62 22.93
C GLN A 78 -8.01 -14.49 23.28
N LYS A 79 -7.15 -15.29 22.64
CA LYS A 79 -5.71 -15.12 22.74
C LYS A 79 -5.27 -13.92 21.87
N ILE A 80 -4.73 -12.88 22.49
CA ILE A 80 -4.21 -11.70 21.79
C ILE A 80 -2.71 -11.89 21.54
N ALA A 81 -2.26 -11.62 20.32
CA ALA A 81 -0.86 -11.67 19.93
C ALA A 81 -0.50 -10.50 19.00
N PRO A 82 0.78 -10.07 18.96
CA PRO A 82 1.24 -9.07 18.00
C PRO A 82 0.89 -9.46 16.56
N GLY A 83 0.44 -8.48 15.75
CA GLY A 83 0.10 -8.68 14.34
C GLY A 83 -1.26 -9.35 14.08
N MET A 84 -2.03 -9.68 15.12
CA MET A 84 -3.42 -10.14 14.97
C MET A 84 -4.26 -9.01 14.34
N ARG A 85 -4.99 -9.33 13.26
CA ARG A 85 -5.88 -8.42 12.53
C ARG A 85 -7.32 -8.92 12.60
#